data_AF-A0A7L9BJ01-F1
#
_entry.id   AF-A0A7L9BJ01-F1
#
_cell.length_a   1.000
_cell.length_b   1.000
_cell.length_c   1.000
_cell.angle_alpha   90.00
_cell.angle_beta   90.00
_cell.angle_gamma   90.00
#
_symmetry.space_group_name_H-M   'P 1'
#
loop_
_entity.id
_entity.type
_entity.pdbx_description
1 polymer ?
#
loop_
_entity_poly.entity_id
_entity_poly.type
_entity_poly.pdbx_seq_one_letter_code
_entity_poly.pdbx_strand_id
1 'polypeptide(L)'
;MKKLLLLACGLLVAVVLPAQSFEVTGLQENYRGFIGELITAPLTIKNTSQKAITLVIRKSSAQIGGTQRYFICLTAYCETEQISEDLTIRLEPGQSFVNWSVALEAGLVPLTSIARYRITNVANPAETVEVEYTFITEEKPARTEIFNSRLITIHDVYPNPVTDYATINYRLSTETVRAKIVIHNILGSRLSEIELPFPETQVKIRADDLSGGIYFYTLYLDNEGVMTRKLIVKK
;
A
#
# COMPACT_ATOMS: atom_id res chain seq x y z
N MET A 1 55.64 -60.94 -0.40
CA MET A 1 54.44 -60.50 -1.16
C MET A 1 53.24 -60.53 -0.21
N LYS A 2 53.12 -59.58 0.72
CA LYS A 2 52.17 -58.44 0.71
C LYS A 2 50.83 -58.72 -0.01
N LYS A 3 49.74 -58.85 0.76
CA LYS A 3 48.50 -58.05 0.63
C LYS A 3 47.55 -58.39 1.79
N LEU A 4 47.60 -57.56 2.83
CA LEU A 4 46.63 -57.49 3.91
C LEU A 4 45.53 -56.51 3.45
N LEU A 5 44.31 -56.99 3.22
CA LEU A 5 43.17 -56.11 2.91
C LEU A 5 42.69 -55.46 4.21
N LEU A 6 43.01 -54.18 4.38
CA LEU A 6 42.40 -53.32 5.41
C LEU A 6 41.00 -52.91 4.93
N LEU A 7 39.97 -53.42 5.61
CA LEU A 7 38.60 -52.94 5.46
C LEU A 7 38.44 -51.68 6.34
N ALA A 8 38.50 -50.51 5.73
CA ALA A 8 38.24 -49.24 6.41
C ALA A 8 36.72 -49.06 6.57
N CYS A 9 36.21 -49.29 7.79
CA CYS A 9 34.84 -48.95 8.17
C CYS A 9 34.77 -47.43 8.39
N GLY A 10 34.36 -46.69 7.35
CA GLY A 10 34.13 -45.25 7.43
C GLY A 10 32.91 -44.95 8.30
N LEU A 11 33.15 -44.36 9.48
CA LEU A 11 32.10 -43.87 10.37
C LEU A 11 31.36 -42.70 9.68
N LEU A 12 30.20 -42.97 9.08
CA LEU A 12 29.28 -41.93 8.62
C LEU A 12 28.73 -41.20 9.87
N VAL A 13 29.36 -40.08 10.22
CA VAL A 13 28.79 -39.12 11.16
C VAL A 13 27.62 -38.44 10.45
N ALA A 14 26.42 -38.98 10.62
CA ALA A 14 25.19 -38.30 10.22
C ALA A 14 25.02 -37.07 11.12
N VAL A 15 25.39 -35.90 10.60
CA VAL A 15 25.02 -34.62 11.21
C VAL A 15 23.51 -34.51 11.07
N VAL A 16 22.79 -34.90 12.12
CA VAL A 16 21.36 -34.62 12.25
C VAL A 16 21.27 -33.12 12.51
N LEU A 17 21.19 -32.33 11.45
CA LEU A 17 20.71 -30.96 11.56
C LEU A 17 19.33 -31.06 12.21
N PRO A 18 19.04 -30.33 13.31
CA PRO A 18 17.70 -30.28 13.84
C PRO A 18 16.78 -29.79 12.73
N ALA A 19 15.98 -30.71 12.17
CA ALA A 19 14.94 -30.37 11.23
C ALA A 19 13.92 -29.54 12.01
N GLN A 20 13.67 -28.33 11.54
CA GLN A 20 12.61 -27.49 12.09
C GLN A 20 11.26 -28.22 11.92
N SER A 21 10.49 -28.32 12.99
CA SER A 21 9.20 -28.99 13.08
C SER A 21 8.05 -28.23 12.43
N PHE A 22 8.28 -26.95 12.08
CA PHE A 22 7.35 -26.13 11.33
C PHE A 22 8.08 -25.28 10.28
N GLU A 23 7.33 -24.81 9.29
CA GLU A 23 7.80 -23.85 8.28
C GLU A 23 6.86 -22.65 8.21
N VAL A 24 7.44 -21.48 7.91
CA VAL A 24 6.72 -20.23 7.72
C VAL A 24 6.77 -19.85 6.25
N THR A 25 5.62 -19.57 5.64
CA THR A 25 5.48 -19.27 4.21
C THR A 25 4.47 -18.14 3.97
N GLY A 26 4.46 -17.60 2.74
CA GLY A 26 3.50 -16.57 2.33
C GLY A 26 3.90 -15.14 2.67
N LEU A 27 5.15 -14.91 3.08
CA LEU A 27 5.69 -13.58 3.35
C LEU A 27 6.04 -12.84 2.06
N GLN A 28 5.65 -11.57 1.97
CA GLN A 28 6.10 -10.62 0.96
C GLN A 28 7.19 -9.72 1.54
N GLU A 29 8.01 -9.12 0.68
CA GLU A 29 9.05 -8.18 1.10
C GLU A 29 8.47 -6.92 1.75
N ASN A 30 7.35 -6.40 1.22
CA ASN A 30 6.76 -5.15 1.67
C ASN A 30 5.23 -5.21 1.60
N TYR A 31 4.57 -4.63 2.60
CA TYR A 31 3.12 -4.45 2.65
C TYR A 31 2.80 -2.97 2.59
N ARG A 32 2.10 -2.53 1.55
CA ARG A 32 1.83 -1.12 1.29
C ARG A 32 0.40 -0.75 1.68
N GLY A 33 0.22 0.46 2.17
CA GLY A 33 -1.08 1.08 2.36
C GLY A 33 -0.94 2.56 2.65
N PHE A 34 -2.07 3.24 2.85
CA PHE A 34 -2.06 4.68 3.01
C PHE A 34 -2.25 5.13 4.45
N ILE A 35 -1.90 6.39 4.72
CA ILE A 35 -2.21 7.09 5.97
C ILE A 35 -3.66 6.84 6.41
N GLY A 36 -3.84 6.45 7.67
CA GLY A 36 -5.13 6.16 8.28
C GLY A 36 -5.80 4.84 7.88
N GLU A 37 -5.16 4.00 7.07
CA GLU A 37 -5.66 2.67 6.71
C GLU A 37 -5.13 1.57 7.64
N LEU A 38 -5.82 0.43 7.64
CA LEU A 38 -5.33 -0.81 8.24
C LEU A 38 -4.59 -1.62 7.17
N ILE A 39 -3.28 -1.77 7.32
CA ILE A 39 -2.44 -2.56 6.42
C ILE A 39 -2.34 -3.98 7.00
N THR A 40 -2.76 -4.99 6.24
CA THR A 40 -2.73 -6.39 6.67
C THR A 40 -1.68 -7.19 5.92
N ALA A 41 -1.04 -8.13 6.61
CA ALA A 41 -0.03 -9.02 6.06
C ALA A 41 -0.36 -10.47 6.47
N PRO A 42 -0.63 -11.38 5.51
CA PRO A 42 -0.94 -12.76 5.81
C PRO A 42 0.30 -13.51 6.29
N LEU A 43 0.07 -14.57 7.06
CA LEU A 43 1.10 -15.52 7.44
C LEU A 43 0.58 -16.94 7.33
N THR A 44 1.40 -17.84 6.78
CA THR A 44 1.09 -19.27 6.78
C THR A 44 2.13 -20.01 7.58
N ILE A 45 1.68 -20.83 8.53
CA ILE A 45 2.55 -21.71 9.32
C ILE A 45 2.12 -23.14 9.06
N LYS A 46 3.04 -24.02 8.69
CA LYS A 46 2.74 -25.43 8.45
C LYS A 46 3.58 -26.31 9.37
N ASN A 47 2.93 -27.30 9.98
CA ASN A 47 3.62 -28.35 10.73
C ASN A 47 4.25 -29.34 9.73
N THR A 48 5.58 -29.40 9.73
CA THR A 48 6.37 -30.32 8.88
C THR A 48 6.79 -31.59 9.62
N SER A 49 6.51 -31.66 10.93
CA SER A 49 6.84 -32.81 11.76
C SER A 49 5.78 -33.92 11.68
N GLN A 50 6.17 -35.10 12.14
CA GLN A 50 5.29 -36.28 12.24
C GLN A 50 4.47 -36.30 13.55
N LYS A 51 4.53 -35.24 14.36
CA LYS A 51 3.83 -35.12 15.65
C LYS A 51 3.03 -33.84 15.69
N ALA A 52 2.00 -33.81 16.54
CA ALA A 52 1.31 -32.56 16.81
C ALA A 52 2.25 -31.59 17.55
N ILE A 53 2.26 -30.34 17.10
CA ILE A 53 3.06 -29.26 17.70
C ILE A 53 2.16 -28.17 18.24
N THR A 54 2.61 -27.50 19.30
CA THR A 54 1.97 -26.29 19.81
C THR A 54 2.93 -25.13 19.64
N LEU A 55 2.49 -24.09 18.95
CA LEU A 55 3.26 -22.89 18.66
C LEU A 55 2.67 -21.70 19.39
N VAL A 56 3.54 -20.85 19.93
CA VAL A 56 3.18 -19.57 20.53
C VAL A 56 3.77 -18.47 19.67
N ILE A 57 2.90 -17.61 19.15
CA ILE A 57 3.25 -16.40 18.39
C ILE A 57 3.16 -15.21 19.35
N ARG A 58 4.25 -14.47 19.51
CA ARG A 58 4.30 -13.26 20.33
C ARG A 58 4.83 -12.09 19.52
N LYS A 59 4.31 -10.90 19.82
CA LYS A 59 4.98 -9.65 19.45
C LYS A 59 6.40 -9.61 20.01
N SER A 60 7.34 -9.12 19.21
CA SER A 60 8.73 -8.87 19.59
C SER A 60 9.02 -7.36 19.52
N SER A 61 10.21 -6.95 19.10
CA SER A 61 10.56 -5.55 18.86
C SER A 61 9.84 -4.98 17.63
N ALA A 62 9.52 -3.70 17.65
CA ALA A 62 9.01 -2.98 16.48
C ALA A 62 9.68 -1.61 16.34
N GLN A 63 9.85 -1.16 15.10
CA GLN A 63 10.27 0.18 14.71
C GLN A 63 9.09 0.82 13.98
N ILE A 64 8.17 1.41 14.74
CA ILE A 64 6.92 1.99 14.24
C ILE A 64 6.82 3.46 14.68
N GLY A 65 6.01 4.25 13.99
CA GLY A 65 5.72 5.63 14.37
C GLY A 65 4.92 5.71 15.68
N GLY A 66 5.05 6.81 16.42
CA GLY A 66 4.39 6.96 17.72
C GLY A 66 2.85 6.95 17.69
N THR A 67 2.23 7.13 16.51
CA THR A 67 0.79 7.06 16.30
C THR A 67 0.33 5.74 15.67
N GLN A 68 1.25 4.81 15.38
CA GLN A 68 0.94 3.52 14.80
C GLN A 68 0.74 2.46 15.88
N ARG A 69 -0.07 1.45 15.56
CA ARG A 69 -0.26 0.25 16.38
C ARG A 69 -0.21 -0.96 15.46
N TYR A 70 0.35 -2.05 15.96
CA TYR A 70 0.38 -3.32 15.23
C TYR A 70 -0.16 -4.43 16.11
N PHE A 71 -0.77 -5.47 15.54
CA PHE A 71 -1.41 -6.57 16.28
C PHE A 71 -1.66 -7.81 15.43
N ILE A 72 -2.10 -8.91 16.06
CA ILE A 72 -2.47 -10.15 15.37
C ILE A 72 -3.99 -10.13 15.14
N CYS A 73 -4.40 -10.50 13.94
CA CYS A 73 -5.79 -10.71 13.55
C CYS A 73 -6.08 -12.21 13.40
N LEU A 74 -7.09 -12.70 14.12
CA LEU A 74 -7.50 -14.11 14.06
C LEU A 74 -8.31 -14.45 12.81
N THR A 75 -8.74 -13.45 12.06
CA THR A 75 -9.44 -13.58 10.79
C THR A 75 -8.80 -12.69 9.73
N ALA A 76 -9.01 -13.04 8.46
CA ALA A 76 -8.50 -12.27 7.33
C ALA A 76 -8.99 -10.80 7.28
N TYR A 77 -10.09 -10.48 7.97
CA TYR A 77 -10.73 -9.15 7.93
C TYR A 77 -10.48 -8.27 9.16
N CYS A 78 -9.74 -8.77 10.17
CA CYS A 78 -9.36 -8.00 11.36
C CYS A 78 -10.52 -7.25 12.04
N GLU A 79 -11.60 -7.95 12.39
CA GLU A 79 -12.71 -7.37 13.16
C GLU A 79 -12.22 -6.97 14.57
N THR A 80 -12.68 -5.82 15.07
CA THR A 80 -12.16 -5.14 16.27
C THR A 80 -12.16 -6.00 17.54
N GLU A 81 -13.06 -6.99 17.64
CA GLU A 81 -13.17 -7.89 18.79
C GLU A 81 -12.20 -9.08 18.78
N GLN A 82 -11.45 -9.28 17.69
CA GLN A 82 -10.58 -10.46 17.47
C GLN A 82 -9.08 -10.10 17.44
N ILE A 83 -8.72 -8.98 18.06
CA ILE A 83 -7.35 -8.48 18.12
C ILE A 83 -6.65 -9.07 19.35
N SER A 84 -5.52 -9.76 19.14
CA SER A 84 -4.71 -10.32 20.24
C SER A 84 -3.25 -9.85 20.17
N GLU A 85 -2.57 -9.84 21.32
CA GLU A 85 -1.13 -9.54 21.42
C GLU A 85 -0.26 -10.79 21.31
N ASP A 86 -0.80 -11.95 21.69
CA ASP A 86 -0.22 -13.26 21.49
C ASP A 86 -1.25 -14.24 20.93
N LEU A 87 -0.77 -15.31 20.33
CA LEU A 87 -1.60 -16.35 19.76
C LEU A 87 -0.96 -17.71 20.01
N THR A 88 -1.72 -18.62 20.61
CA THR A 88 -1.30 -20.02 20.78
C THR A 88 -2.11 -20.89 19.85
N ILE A 89 -1.42 -21.66 19.00
CA ILE A 89 -2.05 -22.59 18.05
C ILE A 89 -1.50 -23.99 18.26
N ARG A 90 -2.36 -24.97 18.02
CA ARG A 90 -1.97 -26.38 17.93
C ARG A 90 -2.16 -26.83 16.49
N LEU A 91 -1.15 -27.48 15.93
CA LEU A 91 -1.16 -28.01 14.57
C LEU A 91 -0.89 -29.51 14.59
N GLU A 92 -1.78 -30.27 13.98
CA GLU A 92 -1.60 -31.69 13.72
C GLU A 92 -0.56 -31.91 12.60
N PRO A 93 0.03 -33.12 12.46
CA PRO A 93 1.03 -33.40 11.44
C PRO A 93 0.57 -33.01 10.03
N GLY A 94 1.38 -32.21 9.32
CA GLY A 94 1.07 -31.74 7.97
C GLY A 94 0.03 -30.60 7.89
N GLN A 95 -0.58 -30.20 9.01
CA GLN A 95 -1.59 -29.14 9.03
C GLN A 95 -0.96 -27.76 8.83
N SER A 96 -1.65 -26.91 8.06
CA SER A 96 -1.33 -25.49 7.92
C SER A 96 -2.31 -24.62 8.69
N PHE A 97 -1.78 -23.62 9.40
CA PHE A 97 -2.52 -22.50 9.94
C PHE A 97 -2.57 -21.37 8.90
N VAL A 98 -3.77 -21.07 8.43
CA VAL A 98 -4.07 -20.13 7.34
C VAL A 98 -5.19 -19.18 7.76
N ASN A 99 -5.55 -18.21 6.91
CA ASN A 99 -6.66 -17.27 7.10
C ASN A 99 -6.55 -16.37 8.35
N TRP A 100 -5.32 -16.10 8.77
CA TRP A 100 -4.98 -15.13 9.80
C TRP A 100 -3.93 -14.17 9.24
N SER A 101 -3.81 -13.02 9.89
CA SER A 101 -2.89 -11.98 9.45
C SER A 101 -2.32 -11.23 10.64
N VAL A 102 -1.25 -10.50 10.40
CA VAL A 102 -0.83 -9.40 11.27
C VAL A 102 -1.24 -8.10 10.61
N ALA A 103 -1.51 -7.08 11.42
CA ALA A 103 -1.95 -5.79 10.91
C ALA A 103 -1.20 -4.63 11.54
N LEU A 104 -1.10 -3.54 10.79
CA LEU A 104 -0.60 -2.24 11.21
C LEU A 104 -1.68 -1.18 10.95
N GLU A 105 -2.12 -0.49 11.99
CA GLU A 105 -2.86 0.76 11.89
C GLU A 105 -1.90 1.86 11.44
N ALA A 106 -2.07 2.35 10.22
CA ALA A 106 -1.27 3.43 9.67
C ALA A 106 -1.49 4.72 10.46
N GLY A 107 -0.38 5.39 10.79
CA GLY A 107 -0.40 6.65 11.51
C GLY A 107 -0.74 7.83 10.60
N LEU A 108 -0.37 9.03 11.04
CA LEU A 108 -0.70 10.29 10.38
C LEU A 108 0.35 10.76 9.35
N VAL A 109 1.46 10.04 9.22
CA VAL A 109 2.60 10.44 8.37
C VAL A 109 3.07 9.26 7.52
N PRO A 110 3.60 9.52 6.31
CA PRO A 110 4.27 8.48 5.53
C PRO A 110 5.48 7.95 6.29
N LEU A 111 5.60 6.62 6.40
CA LEU A 111 6.65 5.97 7.17
C LEU A 111 6.81 4.51 6.75
N THR A 112 8.06 4.06 6.70
CA THR A 112 8.38 2.62 6.66
C THR A 112 8.51 2.11 8.09
N SER A 113 7.69 1.13 8.43
CA SER A 113 7.58 0.58 9.78
C SER A 113 7.88 -0.90 9.79
N ILE A 114 8.66 -1.35 10.76
CA ILE A 114 9.06 -2.75 10.90
C ILE A 114 8.41 -3.34 12.14
N ALA A 115 7.67 -4.43 11.98
CA ALA A 115 7.09 -5.20 13.08
C ALA A 115 7.67 -6.62 13.10
N ARG A 116 8.14 -7.07 14.26
CA ARG A 116 8.67 -8.43 14.42
C ARG A 116 7.77 -9.28 15.30
N TYR A 117 7.59 -10.53 14.88
CA TYR A 117 6.89 -11.56 15.64
C TYR A 117 7.82 -12.74 15.86
N ARG A 118 7.71 -13.36 17.03
CA ARG A 118 8.46 -14.54 17.42
C ARG A 118 7.51 -15.73 17.51
N ILE A 119 7.83 -16.80 16.78
CA ILE A 119 7.09 -18.06 16.77
C ILE A 119 7.97 -19.10 17.46
N THR A 120 7.51 -19.64 18.58
CA THR A 120 8.26 -20.60 19.39
C THR A 120 7.50 -21.90 19.55
N ASN A 121 8.17 -23.03 19.36
CA ASN A 121 7.62 -24.33 19.71
C ASN A 121 7.62 -24.54 21.23
N VAL A 122 6.45 -24.80 21.81
CA VAL A 122 6.31 -24.99 23.27
C VAL A 122 7.09 -26.20 23.76
N ALA A 123 7.17 -27.27 22.97
CA ALA A 123 7.88 -28.49 23.34
C ALA A 123 9.41 -28.34 23.21
N ASN A 124 9.87 -27.40 22.40
CA ASN A 124 11.29 -27.11 22.19
C ASN A 124 11.53 -25.60 22.07
N PRO A 125 11.74 -24.88 23.18
CA PRO A 125 11.92 -23.43 23.16
C PRO A 125 13.12 -22.93 22.35
N ALA A 126 14.13 -23.78 22.11
CA ALA A 126 15.25 -23.47 21.23
C ALA A 126 14.84 -23.37 19.75
N GLU A 127 13.72 -23.99 19.39
CA GLU A 127 13.12 -23.88 18.06
C GLU A 127 12.22 -22.65 18.01
N THR A 128 12.86 -21.52 17.68
CA THR A 128 12.21 -20.22 17.57
C THR A 128 12.55 -19.60 16.21
N VAL A 129 11.53 -19.08 15.52
CA VAL A 129 11.68 -18.29 14.30
C VAL A 129 11.16 -16.88 14.52
N GLU A 130 11.95 -15.90 14.10
CA GLU A 130 11.52 -14.51 14.02
C GLU A 130 11.06 -14.18 12.60
N VAL A 131 9.90 -13.56 12.52
CA VAL A 131 9.29 -13.10 11.28
C VAL A 131 9.25 -11.58 11.31
N GLU A 132 9.82 -10.95 10.28
CA GLU A 132 9.84 -9.50 10.12
C GLU A 132 8.83 -9.08 9.05
N TYR A 133 8.05 -8.05 9.35
CA TYR A 133 7.12 -7.41 8.43
C TYR A 133 7.54 -5.96 8.19
N THR A 134 7.76 -5.63 6.92
CA THR A 134 8.01 -4.26 6.48
C THR A 134 6.72 -3.67 5.94
N PHE A 135 6.17 -2.70 6.65
CA PHE A 135 5.00 -1.94 6.23
C PHE A 135 5.44 -0.60 5.67
N ILE A 136 4.95 -0.23 4.50
CA ILE A 136 5.21 1.07 3.88
C ILE A 136 3.90 1.83 3.88
N THR A 137 3.82 2.85 4.74
CA THR A 137 2.71 3.81 4.78
C THR A 137 3.02 4.97 3.85
N GLU A 138 2.15 5.22 2.89
CA GLU A 138 2.27 6.30 1.91
C GLU A 138 1.16 7.34 2.10
N GLU A 139 1.39 8.57 1.65
CA GLU A 139 0.29 9.53 1.52
C GLU A 139 -0.62 9.08 0.37
N LYS A 140 -1.94 9.18 0.55
CA LYS A 140 -2.85 8.99 -0.58
C LYS A 140 -2.46 10.02 -1.64
N PRO A 141 -2.19 9.63 -2.89
CA PRO A 141 -2.04 10.62 -3.94
C PRO A 141 -3.29 11.48 -3.91
N ALA A 142 -3.12 12.79 -3.80
CA ALA A 142 -4.24 13.72 -3.86
C ALA A 142 -5.10 13.30 -5.05
N ARG A 143 -6.42 13.12 -4.87
CA ARG A 143 -7.34 12.85 -5.97
C ARG A 143 -7.24 14.04 -6.92
N THR A 144 -6.34 13.93 -7.89
CA THR A 144 -6.14 14.95 -8.90
C THR A 144 -7.25 14.82 -9.90
N GLU A 145 -7.79 13.62 -10.18
CA GLU A 145 -9.00 13.46 -11.00
C GLU A 145 -10.20 14.18 -10.37
N ILE A 146 -10.67 15.21 -11.03
CA ILE A 146 -11.81 16.04 -10.59
C ILE A 146 -13.07 15.77 -11.38
N PHE A 147 -12.95 15.18 -12.56
CA PHE A 147 -14.06 14.74 -13.38
C PHE A 147 -13.61 13.58 -14.27
N ASN A 148 -14.42 12.53 -14.31
CA ASN A 148 -14.14 11.31 -15.05
C ASN A 148 -15.45 10.82 -15.68
N SER A 149 -15.44 10.65 -17.00
CA SER A 149 -16.56 10.21 -17.81
C SER A 149 -16.04 9.30 -18.93
N ARG A 150 -16.95 8.71 -19.72
CA ARG A 150 -16.58 7.93 -20.91
C ARG A 150 -15.89 8.74 -22.01
N LEU A 151 -15.98 10.08 -21.94
CA LEU A 151 -15.48 10.99 -22.98
C LEU A 151 -14.15 11.64 -22.59
N ILE A 152 -13.98 11.93 -21.30
CA ILE A 152 -12.81 12.64 -20.77
C ILE A 152 -12.53 12.27 -19.32
N THR A 153 -11.24 12.18 -18.99
CA THR A 153 -10.72 12.26 -17.62
C THR A 153 -9.93 13.56 -17.49
N ILE A 154 -10.16 14.33 -16.42
CA ILE A 154 -9.48 15.61 -16.18
C ILE A 154 -9.05 15.74 -14.73
N HIS A 155 -7.87 16.32 -14.54
CA HIS A 155 -7.24 16.53 -13.25
C HIS A 155 -7.42 17.98 -12.77
N ASP A 156 -7.21 18.24 -11.48
CA ASP A 156 -7.27 19.59 -10.93
C ASP A 156 -6.12 20.44 -11.46
N VAL A 157 -6.35 21.75 -11.45
CA VAL A 157 -5.37 22.73 -11.89
C VAL A 157 -4.21 22.80 -10.91
N TYR A 158 -2.98 22.72 -11.42
CA TYR A 158 -1.77 22.74 -10.62
C TYR A 158 -0.67 23.63 -11.24
N PRO A 159 -0.02 24.53 -10.46
CA PRO A 159 -0.33 24.84 -9.07
C PRO A 159 -1.61 25.68 -8.91
N ASN A 160 -2.25 25.56 -7.74
CA ASN A 160 -3.35 26.43 -7.32
C ASN A 160 -3.19 26.70 -5.82
N PRO A 161 -2.89 27.93 -5.37
CA PRO A 161 -2.88 29.19 -6.13
C PRO A 161 -1.80 29.30 -7.21
N VAL A 162 -2.13 29.96 -8.32
CA VAL A 162 -1.25 30.21 -9.48
C VAL A 162 -0.58 31.58 -9.38
N THR A 163 0.70 31.66 -9.74
CA THR A 163 1.43 32.94 -9.88
C THR A 163 1.57 33.33 -11.36
N ASP A 164 2.28 32.53 -12.15
CA ASP A 164 2.52 32.83 -13.58
C ASP A 164 1.61 31.99 -14.48
N TYR A 165 1.63 30.68 -14.27
CA TYR A 165 0.81 29.74 -15.02
C TYR A 165 0.49 28.50 -14.21
N ALA A 166 -0.63 27.88 -14.55
CA ALA A 166 -1.00 26.56 -14.05
C ALA A 166 -1.26 25.61 -15.21
N THR A 167 -1.29 24.33 -14.90
CA THR A 167 -1.51 23.26 -15.86
C THR A 167 -2.71 22.44 -15.43
N ILE A 168 -3.45 21.93 -16.42
CA ILE A 168 -4.50 20.95 -16.23
C ILE A 168 -4.13 19.74 -17.08
N ASN A 169 -3.99 18.58 -16.45
CA ASN A 169 -3.83 17.33 -17.17
C ASN A 169 -5.20 16.77 -17.53
N TYR A 170 -5.35 16.29 -18.75
CA TYR A 170 -6.60 15.70 -19.23
C TYR A 170 -6.30 14.57 -20.20
N ARG A 171 -7.33 13.77 -20.51
CA ARG A 171 -7.27 12.76 -21.56
C ARG A 171 -8.66 12.64 -22.18
N LEU A 172 -8.76 12.96 -23.46
CA LEU A 172 -9.93 12.70 -24.27
C LEU A 172 -9.90 11.26 -24.77
N SER A 173 -11.06 10.59 -24.75
CA SER A 173 -11.22 9.22 -25.23
C SER A 173 -11.47 9.15 -26.74
N THR A 174 -11.81 10.27 -27.38
CA THR A 174 -12.15 10.38 -28.80
C THR A 174 -11.84 11.78 -29.33
N GLU A 175 -11.54 11.90 -30.63
CA GLU A 175 -11.37 13.18 -31.33
C GLU A 175 -12.71 13.88 -31.64
N THR A 176 -13.84 13.18 -31.50
CA THR A 176 -15.16 13.68 -31.90
C THR A 176 -15.78 14.66 -30.90
N VAL A 177 -15.28 14.70 -29.66
CA VAL A 177 -15.80 15.55 -28.59
C VAL A 177 -15.06 16.88 -28.59
N ARG A 178 -15.79 17.99 -28.65
CA ARG A 178 -15.19 19.32 -28.47
C ARG A 178 -15.14 19.65 -26.99
N ALA A 179 -13.95 19.66 -26.43
CA ALA A 179 -13.73 19.98 -25.02
C ALA A 179 -12.97 21.30 -24.87
N LYS A 180 -13.40 22.13 -23.91
CA LYS A 180 -12.74 23.41 -23.61
C LYS A 180 -12.86 23.79 -22.15
N ILE A 181 -11.93 24.59 -21.67
CA ILE A 181 -11.97 25.24 -20.36
C ILE A 181 -12.32 26.71 -20.57
N VAL A 182 -13.31 27.19 -19.83
CA VAL A 182 -13.68 28.61 -19.81
C VAL A 182 -13.45 29.18 -18.41
N ILE A 183 -12.67 30.25 -18.32
CA ILE A 183 -12.37 30.96 -17.08
C ILE A 183 -13.38 32.10 -16.91
N HIS A 184 -13.93 32.21 -15.70
CA HIS A 184 -14.89 33.23 -15.30
C HIS A 184 -14.45 33.95 -14.04
N ASN A 185 -14.84 35.22 -13.90
CA ASN A 185 -14.72 35.95 -12.64
C ASN A 185 -15.81 35.53 -11.63
N ILE A 186 -15.79 36.12 -10.42
CA ILE A 186 -16.79 35.86 -9.37
C ILE A 186 -18.23 36.26 -9.77
N LEU A 187 -18.40 37.11 -10.78
CA LEU A 187 -19.70 37.55 -11.30
C LEU A 187 -20.19 36.66 -12.45
N GLY A 188 -19.42 35.63 -12.84
CA GLY A 188 -19.74 34.73 -13.94
C GLY A 188 -19.40 35.27 -15.34
N SER A 189 -18.75 36.43 -15.45
CA SER A 189 -18.30 36.95 -16.75
C SER A 189 -17.17 36.09 -17.30
N ARG A 190 -17.28 35.66 -18.57
CA ARG A 190 -16.26 34.91 -19.29
C ARG A 190 -15.04 35.80 -19.56
N LEU A 191 -13.86 35.33 -19.17
CA LEU A 191 -12.59 36.05 -19.32
C LEU A 191 -11.70 35.42 -20.39
N SER A 192 -11.65 34.09 -20.44
CA SER A 192 -10.79 33.35 -21.37
C SER A 192 -11.40 32.00 -21.70
N GLU A 193 -11.11 31.51 -22.89
CA GLU A 193 -11.54 30.22 -23.41
C GLU A 193 -10.31 29.50 -23.97
N ILE A 194 -10.14 28.23 -23.59
CA ILE A 194 -8.97 27.43 -23.92
C ILE A 194 -9.45 26.06 -24.40
N GLU A 195 -9.22 25.75 -25.67
CA GLU A 195 -9.55 24.46 -26.26
C GLU A 195 -8.68 23.33 -25.67
N LEU A 196 -9.25 22.14 -25.57
CA LEU A 196 -8.58 20.90 -25.16
C LEU A 196 -8.49 19.96 -26.38
N PRO A 197 -7.48 20.11 -27.25
CA PRO A 197 -7.39 19.31 -28.47
C PRO A 197 -7.03 17.84 -28.20
N PHE A 198 -7.62 16.92 -28.98
CA PHE A 198 -7.11 15.56 -29.07
C PHE A 198 -5.87 15.52 -30.00
N PRO A 199 -4.81 14.73 -29.68
CA PRO A 199 -4.63 13.83 -28.55
C PRO A 199 -3.81 14.45 -27.40
N GLU A 200 -3.79 15.77 -27.25
CA GLU A 200 -3.02 16.40 -26.18
C GLU A 200 -3.51 15.97 -24.79
N THR A 201 -2.60 15.97 -23.82
CA THR A 201 -2.88 15.48 -22.46
C THR A 201 -2.70 16.54 -21.39
N GLN A 202 -2.35 17.76 -21.78
CA GLN A 202 -2.07 18.86 -20.88
C GLN A 202 -2.41 20.18 -21.55
N VAL A 203 -3.02 21.09 -20.79
CA VAL A 203 -3.23 22.47 -21.21
C VAL A 203 -2.63 23.43 -20.19
N LYS A 204 -2.11 24.56 -20.67
CA LYS A 204 -1.53 25.62 -19.86
C LYS A 204 -2.50 26.79 -19.73
N ILE A 205 -2.79 27.19 -18.49
CA ILE A 205 -3.52 28.40 -18.13
C ILE A 205 -2.51 29.47 -17.75
N ARG A 206 -2.43 30.57 -18.50
CA ARG A 206 -1.61 31.73 -18.16
C ARG A 206 -2.39 32.67 -17.25
N ALA A 207 -1.76 33.12 -16.16
CA ALA A 207 -2.34 34.07 -15.22
C ALA A 207 -1.83 35.51 -15.46
N ASP A 208 -1.04 35.73 -16.52
CA ASP A 208 -0.44 37.02 -16.88
C ASP A 208 -1.49 38.13 -16.91
N ASP A 209 -2.61 37.88 -17.59
CA ASP A 209 -3.73 38.81 -17.80
C ASP A 209 -4.77 38.83 -16.67
N LEU A 210 -4.58 38.01 -15.63
CA LEU A 210 -5.48 37.93 -14.48
C LEU A 210 -4.92 38.73 -13.30
N SER A 211 -5.76 39.56 -12.69
CA SER A 211 -5.41 40.23 -11.42
C SER A 211 -5.45 39.23 -10.25
N GLY A 212 -4.71 39.50 -9.18
CA GLY A 212 -4.75 38.67 -7.97
C GLY A 212 -6.18 38.57 -7.41
N GLY A 213 -6.66 37.35 -7.15
CA GLY A 213 -8.04 37.12 -6.76
C GLY A 213 -8.55 35.69 -6.97
N ILE A 214 -9.86 35.52 -6.83
CA ILE A 214 -10.56 34.25 -7.01
C ILE A 214 -11.29 34.25 -8.36
N TYR A 215 -11.13 33.16 -9.09
CA TYR A 215 -11.76 32.88 -10.38
C TYR A 215 -12.36 31.47 -10.37
N PHE A 216 -13.09 31.14 -11.42
CA PHE A 216 -13.64 29.82 -11.65
C PHE A 216 -13.30 29.36 -13.05
N TYR A 217 -12.94 28.09 -13.20
CA TYR A 217 -12.81 27.46 -14.51
C TYR A 217 -13.86 26.38 -14.65
N THR A 218 -14.50 26.33 -15.81
CA THR A 218 -15.55 25.37 -16.13
C THR A 218 -15.12 24.54 -17.33
N LEU A 219 -15.19 23.22 -17.20
CA LEU A 219 -15.07 22.28 -18.30
C LEU A 219 -16.38 22.24 -19.09
N TYR A 220 -16.28 22.48 -20.39
CA TYR A 220 -17.37 22.32 -21.34
C TYR A 220 -17.08 21.13 -22.27
N LEU A 221 -18.09 20.30 -22.48
CA LEU A 221 -18.12 19.25 -23.50
C LEU A 221 -19.26 19.56 -24.47
N ASP A 222 -18.96 19.74 -25.75
CA ASP A 222 -19.95 20.09 -26.78
C ASP A 222 -20.86 21.27 -26.39
N ASN A 223 -20.24 22.29 -25.76
CA ASN A 223 -20.87 23.50 -25.20
C ASN A 223 -21.78 23.29 -23.97
N GLU A 224 -21.81 22.09 -23.39
CA GLU A 224 -22.45 21.84 -22.09
C GLU A 224 -21.41 21.92 -20.96
N GLY A 225 -21.66 22.76 -19.95
CA GLY A 225 -20.78 22.90 -18.79
C GLY A 225 -20.97 21.73 -17.82
N VAL A 226 -19.98 20.86 -17.69
CA VAL A 226 -20.09 19.60 -16.93
C VAL A 226 -19.44 19.64 -15.54
N MET A 227 -18.52 20.57 -15.32
CA MET A 227 -17.80 20.70 -14.04
C MET A 227 -17.21 22.11 -13.89
N THR A 228 -17.31 22.69 -12.70
CA THR A 228 -16.73 23.99 -12.36
C THR A 228 -15.87 23.89 -11.09
N ARG A 229 -14.70 24.52 -11.10
CA ARG A 229 -13.73 24.52 -9.99
C ARG A 229 -13.15 25.92 -9.76
N LYS A 230 -12.64 26.12 -8.56
CA LYS A 230 -12.04 27.39 -8.11
C LYS A 230 -10.58 27.50 -8.55
N LEU A 231 -10.19 28.64 -9.09
CA LEU A 231 -8.82 29.03 -9.40
C LEU A 231 -8.45 30.25 -8.56
N ILE A 232 -7.30 30.24 -7.89
CA ILE A 232 -6.82 31.37 -7.08
C ILE A 232 -5.56 31.91 -7.76
N VAL A 233 -5.56 33.19 -8.12
CA VAL A 233 -4.38 33.88 -8.68
C VAL A 233 -3.70 34.69 -7.58
N LYS A 234 -2.39 34.50 -7.41
CA LYS A 234 -1.51 35.32 -6.57
C LYS A 234 -0.65 36.20 -7.48
N LYS A 235 -0.53 37.48 -7.13
CA LYS A 235 0.43 38.43 -7.72
C LYS A 235 1.39 38.86 -6.63
#